data_AF-A0A950J5R8-F1
#
_entry.id   AF-A0A950J5R8-F1
#
_cell.length_a   1.000
_cell.length_b   1.000
_cell.length_c   1.000
_cell.angle_alpha   90.00
_cell.angle_beta   90.00
_cell.angle_gamma   90.00
#
_symmetry.space_group_name_H-M   'P 1'
#
loop_
_entity.id
_entity.type
_entity.pdbx_description
1 polymer ?
#
loop_
_entity_poly.entity_id
_entity_poly.type
_entity_poly.pdbx_seq_one_letter_code
_entity_poly.pdbx_strand_id
1 'polypeptide(L)' 'MTAVDFSAFVDELATLSGETILPFFRTALSVENKSRGTAFDPVTAADRAAETAMRSLIRRSFPA' A
#
# COMPACT_ATOMS: atom_id res chain seq x y z
N MET A 1 -26.25 2.75 4.50
CA MET A 1 -24.82 3.12 4.54
C MET A 1 -24.63 3.92 5.81
N THR A 2 -24.04 3.32 6.85
CA THR A 2 -23.71 4.06 8.08
C THR A 2 -22.61 5.07 7.76
N ALA A 3 -22.63 6.23 8.43
CA ALA A 3 -21.54 7.18 8.31
C ALA A 3 -20.24 6.49 8.78
N VAL A 4 -19.28 6.33 7.87
CA VAL A 4 -17.96 5.82 8.22
C VAL A 4 -17.17 6.96 8.84
N ASP A 5 -16.56 6.71 10.00
CA ASP A 5 -15.52 7.58 10.51
C ASP A 5 -14.32 7.48 9.58
N PHE A 6 -14.22 8.45 8.67
CA PHE A 6 -13.20 8.45 7.63
C PHE A 6 -11.79 8.59 8.21
N SER A 7 -11.61 9.30 9.33
CA SER A 7 -10.29 9.44 9.95
C SER A 7 -9.82 8.11 10.49
N ALA A 8 -10.67 7.43 11.27
CA ALA A 8 -10.34 6.12 11.82
C ALA A 8 -10.05 5.08 10.73
N PHE A 9 -10.79 5.13 9.61
CA PHE A 9 -10.54 4.23 8.48
C PHE A 9 -9.20 4.51 7.76
N VAL A 10 -8.80 5.78 7.64
CA VAL A 10 -7.50 6.13 7.07
C VAL A 10 -6.35 5.68 7.99
N ASP A 11 -6.52 5.79 9.30
CA ASP A 11 -5.55 5.28 10.28
C ASP A 11 -5.40 3.75 10.19
N GLU A 12 -6.50 3.03 9.98
CA GLU A 12 -6.49 1.58 9.73
C GLU A 12 -5.72 1.22 8.46
N LEU A 13 -5.94 1.96 7.35
CA LEU A 13 -5.19 1.77 6.11
C LEU A 13 -3.69 2.02 6.29
N ALA A 14 -3.32 3.06 7.03
CA ALA A 14 -1.92 3.38 7.31
C ALA A 14 -1.25 2.27 8.13
N THR A 15 -1.94 1.74 9.14
CA THR A 15 -1.48 0.62 9.96
C THR A 15 -1.27 -0.63 9.11
N LEU A 16 -2.28 -1.03 8.32
CA LEU A 16 -2.21 -2.19 7.43
C LEU A 16 -1.06 -2.07 6.41
N SER A 17 -0.87 -0.87 5.84
CA SER A 17 0.23 -0.60 4.92
C SER A 17 1.59 -0.79 5.61
N GLY A 18 1.76 -0.24 6.82
CA GLY A 18 2.98 -0.40 7.61
C GLY A 18 3.30 -1.86 7.92
N GLU A 19 2.31 -2.63 8.38
CA GLU A 19 2.45 -4.06 8.65
C GLU A 19 2.80 -4.86 7.39
N THR A 20 2.22 -4.50 6.24
CA THR A 20 2.48 -5.16 4.95
C THR A 20 3.88 -4.86 4.43
N ILE A 21 4.38 -3.64 4.64
CA ILE A 21 5.69 -3.20 4.16
C ILE A 21 6.82 -3.73 5.05
N LEU A 22 6.62 -3.81 6.37
CA LEU A 22 7.68 -4.10 7.34
C LEU A 22 8.49 -5.39 7.05
N PRO A 23 7.90 -6.51 6.61
CA PRO A 23 8.66 -7.73 6.25
C PRO A 23 9.68 -7.54 5.12
N PHE A 24 9.49 -6.54 4.27
CA PHE A 24 10.41 -6.22 3.17
C PHE A 24 11.62 -5.39 3.64
N PHE A 25 11.56 -4.79 4.83
CA PHE A 25 12.62 -3.93 5.35
C PHE A 25 13.92 -4.71 5.56
N ARG A 26 15.04 -4.18 5.06
CA ARG A 26 16.38 -4.78 5.16
C ARG A 26 16.48 -6.20 4.58
N THR A 27 15.61 -6.54 3.63
CA THR A 27 15.70 -7.76 2.83
C THR A 27 16.24 -7.44 1.43
N ALA A 28 16.65 -8.46 0.68
CA ALA A 28 16.99 -8.29 -0.73
C ALA A 28 15.70 -8.02 -1.53
N LEU A 29 15.58 -6.83 -2.11
CA LEU A 29 14.38 -6.42 -2.84
C LEU A 29 14.67 -6.30 -4.34
N SER A 30 13.76 -6.86 -5.15
CA SER A 30 13.67 -6.53 -6.57
C SER A 30 13.08 -5.12 -6.70
N VAL A 31 13.82 -4.24 -7.39
CA VAL A 31 13.39 -2.86 -7.65
C VAL A 31 13.09 -2.73 -9.14
N GLU A 32 11.87 -2.34 -9.48
CA GLU A 32 11.48 -1.97 -10.83
C GLU A 32 11.62 -0.45 -10.99
N ASN A 33 12.43 0.02 -11.95
CA ASN A 33 12.50 1.44 -12.26
C ASN A 33 11.41 1.80 -13.28
N LYS A 34 10.46 2.65 -12.89
CA LYS A 34 9.36 3.11 -13.76
C LYS A 34 9.78 4.16 -14.78
N SER A 35 10.89 4.85 -14.54
CA SER A 35 11.41 5.84 -15.46
C SER A 35 12.05 5.17 -16.68
N ARG A 36 11.72 5.70 -17.87
CA ARG A 36 12.39 5.34 -19.14
C ARG A 36 13.57 6.28 -19.48
N GLY A 37 13.83 7.28 -18.65
CA GLY A 37 14.87 8.29 -18.82
C GLY A 37 15.94 8.24 -17.74
N THR A 38 16.63 9.36 -17.48
CA THR A 38 17.71 9.44 -16.49
C THR A 38 17.24 9.48 -15.04
N ALA A 39 15.94 9.67 -14.79
CA ALA A 39 15.37 9.64 -13.44
C ALA A 39 15.32 8.21 -12.89
N PHE A 40 15.47 8.06 -11.58
CA PHE A 40 15.26 6.82 -10.86
C PHE A 40 13.93 6.93 -10.10
N ASP A 41 12.92 6.18 -10.55
CA ASP A 41 11.59 6.12 -9.94
C ASP A 41 11.30 4.65 -9.57
N PRO A 42 11.88 4.17 -8.45
CA PRO A 42 11.79 2.78 -8.06
C PRO A 42 10.41 2.44 -7.49
N VAL A 43 9.90 1.28 -7.89
CA VAL A 43 8.84 0.58 -7.19
C VAL A 43 9.32 -0.80 -6.78
N THR A 44 9.02 -1.16 -5.55
CA THR A 44 9.42 -2.41 -4.93
C THR A 44 8.24 -3.36 -4.80
N ALA A 45 8.52 -4.59 -4.40
CA ALA A 45 7.48 -5.55 -4.01
C ALA A 45 6.64 -5.03 -2.82
N ALA A 46 7.22 -4.23 -1.92
CA ALA A 46 6.54 -3.70 -0.75
C ALA A 46 5.43 -2.71 -1.15
N ASP A 47 5.71 -1.81 -2.10
CA ASP A 47 4.74 -0.82 -2.59
C ASP A 47 3.52 -1.51 -3.21
N ARG A 48 3.79 -2.53 -4.06
CA ARG A 48 2.75 -3.32 -4.73
C ARG A 48 1.91 -4.12 -3.72
N ALA A 49 2.54 -4.70 -2.72
CA ALA A 49 1.87 -5.45 -1.66
C ALA A 49 0.96 -4.52 -0.82
N ALA A 50 1.47 -3.37 -0.38
CA ALA A 50 0.72 -2.39 0.39
C ALA A 50 -0.50 -1.87 -0.38
N GLU A 51 -0.33 -1.51 -1.65
CA GLU A 51 -1.44 -1.07 -2.50
C GLU A 51 -2.52 -2.16 -2.62
N THR A 52 -2.11 -3.41 -2.84
CA THR A 52 -3.04 -4.54 -2.97
C THR A 52 -3.82 -4.78 -1.68
N ALA A 53 -3.16 -4.72 -0.52
CA ALA A 53 -3.78 -4.87 0.79
C ALA A 53 -4.79 -3.75 1.07
N MET A 54 -4.38 -2.48 0.91
CA MET A 54 -5.25 -1.32 1.12
C MET A 54 -6.46 -1.34 0.18
N ARG A 55 -6.27 -1.64 -1.12
CA ARG A 55 -7.38 -1.76 -2.09
C ARG A 55 -8.37 -2.85 -1.68
N SER A 56 -7.89 -3.96 -1.12
CA SER A 56 -8.75 -5.05 -0.67
C SER A 56 -9.60 -4.64 0.53
N LEU A 57 -9.01 -3.92 1.50
CA LEU A 57 -9.75 -3.38 2.64
C LEU A 57 -10.79 -2.35 2.20
N ILE A 58 -10.42 -1.41 1.33
CA ILE A 58 -11.35 -0.41 0.78
C ILE A 58 -12.57 -1.07 0.11
N ARG A 59 -12.36 -2.07 -0.74
CA ARG A 59 -13.48 -2.78 -1.41
C ARG A 59 -14.39 -3.52 -0.44
N ARG A 60 -13.84 -4.03 0.67
CA ARG A 60 -14.63 -4.72 1.71
C ARG A 60 -15.44 -3.73 2.55
N SER A 61 -14.88 -2.57 2.87
CA SER A 61 -15.52 -1.55 3.71
C SER A 61 -16.55 -0.70 2.95
N PHE A 62 -16.34 -0.53 1.63
CA PHE A 62 -17.23 0.20 0.75
C PHE A 62 -17.67 -0.67 -0.45
N PRO A 63 -18.47 -1.73 -0.20
CA PRO A 63 -19.05 -2.52 -1.28
C PRO A 63 -20.14 -1.67 -1.96
N ALA A 64 -19.86 -1.19 -3.16
CA ALA A 64 -20.86 -0.61 -4.05
C ALA A 64 -21.56 -1.73 -4.85
#